data_AF-A0AA39QRW7-F1
#
_entry.id   AF-A0AA39QRW7-F1
#
_cell.length_a   1.000
_cell.length_b   1.000
_cell.length_c   1.000
_cell.angle_alpha   90.00
_cell.angle_beta   90.00
_cell.angle_gamma   90.00
#
_symmetry.space_group_name_H-M   'P 1'
#
loop_
_entity.id
_entity.type
_entity.pdbx_description
1 polymer ?
#
loop_
_entity_poly.entity_id
_entity_poly.type
_entity_poly.pdbx_seq_one_letter_code
_entity_poly.pdbx_strand_id
1 'polypeptide(L)'
;MGYPSQLSLLTSLIAYPLLLRLFSGPNPTPQRLFKSIKGTSTIHSLLITLLALHLLSQPQWRSLSPSPTLSTSSKINLGGHGSGYPDDTLNPTISGRSEYGNAITAIEAGYLLQDTFALLYLARLKGENGVRRNLDKTLVTHHITVGTALLILQYYIACNREAGVYIIVQFLLMNSSTPILNLRWYLRNFARQKRKAVRLVDGAFVVAFFVARVWLVWKILADYGAFHGWSAWEAYRYGLRVPCKLGTGALFGANVGWWTVLVMNVIGRTRFTLGGQ
;
A
#
# COMPACT_ATOMS: atom_id res chain seq x y z
N MET A 1 0.76 -18.19 25.08
CA MET A 1 1.90 -17.39 24.57
C MET A 1 1.33 -16.21 23.82
N GLY A 2 1.76 -14.98 24.10
CA GLY A 2 1.24 -13.80 23.41
C GLY A 2 1.68 -13.78 21.94
N TYR A 3 0.77 -13.44 21.02
CA TYR A 3 1.09 -13.36 19.60
C TYR A 3 2.02 -12.17 19.33
N PRO A 4 3.20 -12.37 18.71
CA PRO A 4 4.16 -11.29 18.41
C PRO A 4 3.56 -10.12 17.61
N SER A 5 2.53 -10.37 16.80
CA SER A 5 1.78 -9.35 16.06
C SER A 5 0.99 -8.40 16.97
N GLN A 6 0.42 -8.89 18.08
CA GLN A 6 -0.34 -8.04 19.02
C GLN A 6 0.59 -7.07 19.76
N LEU A 7 1.79 -7.54 20.12
CA LEU A 7 2.83 -6.67 20.68
C LEU A 7 3.28 -5.62 19.67
N SER A 8 3.41 -6.00 18.40
CA SER A 8 3.78 -5.10 17.30
C SER A 8 2.71 -4.03 17.05
N LEU A 9 1.43 -4.41 17.09
CA LEU A 9 0.30 -3.48 17.02
C LEU A 9 0.35 -2.47 18.18
N LEU A 10 0.46 -2.96 19.42
CA LEU A 10 0.54 -2.11 20.61
C LEU A 10 1.75 -1.16 20.54
N THR A 11 2.92 -1.68 20.14
CA THR A 11 4.13 -0.89 19.97
C THR A 11 3.92 0.23 18.95
N SER A 12 3.28 -0.07 17.82
CA SER A 12 2.97 0.94 16.81
C SER A 12 1.98 1.99 17.32
N LEU A 13 0.96 1.57 18.09
CA LEU A 13 -0.02 2.48 18.69
C LEU A 13 0.62 3.44 19.71
N ILE A 14 1.69 3.02 20.39
CA ILE A 14 2.44 3.85 21.35
C ILE A 14 3.51 4.71 20.64
N ALA A 15 4.25 4.13 19.70
CA ALA A 15 5.38 4.80 19.04
C ALA A 15 4.91 5.99 18.19
N TYR A 16 3.78 5.88 17.50
CA TYR A 16 3.27 6.94 16.64
C TYR A 16 2.98 8.26 17.38
N PRO A 17 2.16 8.31 18.45
CA PRO A 17 1.88 9.56 19.15
C PRO A 17 3.14 10.15 19.79
N LEU A 18 4.09 9.31 20.23
CA LEU A 18 5.39 9.78 20.73
C LEU A 18 6.21 10.48 19.65
N LEU A 19 6.34 9.85 18.47
CA LEU A 19 7.03 10.45 17.31
C LEU A 19 6.33 11.72 16.85
N LEU A 20 5.00 11.70 16.78
CA LEU A 20 4.21 12.87 16.39
C LEU A 20 4.40 14.02 17.39
N ARG A 21 4.37 13.74 18.70
CA ARG A 21 4.63 14.74 19.76
C ARG A 21 6.06 15.27 19.69
N LEU A 22 7.05 14.43 19.42
CA LEU A 22 8.45 14.82 19.26
C LEU A 22 8.61 15.83 18.11
N PHE A 23 8.01 15.58 16.94
CA PHE A 23 8.10 16.49 15.79
C PHE A 23 7.23 17.75 15.94
N SER A 24 6.03 17.60 16.50
CA SER A 24 5.04 18.67 16.56
C SER A 24 5.21 19.60 17.78
N GLY A 25 5.83 19.13 18.86
CA GLY A 25 5.94 19.85 20.13
C GLY A 25 4.64 19.75 20.97
N PRO A 26 4.63 20.33 22.18
CA PRO A 26 3.49 20.20 23.10
C PRO A 26 2.24 20.95 22.65
N ASN A 27 2.39 22.10 21.98
CA ASN A 27 1.29 22.95 21.50
C ASN A 27 1.47 23.24 20.00
N PRO A 28 1.20 22.27 19.12
CA PRO A 28 1.51 22.43 17.71
C PRO A 28 0.51 23.34 17.00
N THR A 29 1.02 24.31 16.23
CA THR A 29 0.17 25.01 15.26
C THR A 29 -0.32 24.03 14.19
N PRO A 30 -1.47 24.28 13.52
CA PRO A 30 -1.98 23.38 12.47
C PRO A 30 -0.97 23.11 11.36
N GLN A 31 -0.15 24.11 11.00
CA GLN A 31 0.89 23.95 9.98
C GLN A 31 2.04 23.05 10.45
N ARG A 32 2.48 23.20 11.71
CA ARG A 32 3.52 22.36 12.30
C ARG A 32 3.04 20.92 12.47
N LEU A 33 1.80 20.73 12.94
CA LEU A 33 1.18 19.41 13.04
C LEU A 33 1.09 18.74 11.66
N PHE A 34 0.64 19.46 10.63
CA PHE A 34 0.57 18.90 9.28
C PHE A 34 1.94 18.48 8.74
N LYS A 35 2.97 19.32 8.92
CA LYS A 35 4.36 18.96 8.56
C LYS A 35 4.84 17.72 9.32
N SER A 36 4.50 17.63 10.61
CA SER A 36 4.88 16.50 11.46
C SER A 36 4.22 15.20 11.00
N ILE A 37 2.92 15.23 10.70
CA ILE A 37 2.18 14.09 10.11
C ILE A 37 2.87 13.61 8.82
N LYS A 38 3.24 14.53 7.92
CA LYS A 38 3.95 14.18 6.67
C LYS A 38 5.36 13.61 6.93
N GLY A 39 6.06 14.13 7.93
CA GLY A 39 7.36 13.59 8.37
C GLY A 39 7.22 12.16 8.91
N THR A 40 6.33 11.94 9.87
CA THR A 40 6.06 10.61 10.46
C THR A 40 5.62 9.62 9.39
N SER A 41 4.71 10.01 8.50
CA SER A 41 4.24 9.19 7.37
C SER A 41 5.38 8.78 6.44
N THR A 42 6.34 9.67 6.19
CA THR A 42 7.52 9.37 5.37
C THR A 42 8.42 8.32 6.03
N ILE A 43 8.72 8.49 7.31
CA ILE A 43 9.57 7.55 8.07
C ILE A 43 8.91 6.18 8.15
N HIS A 44 7.62 6.14 8.49
CA HIS A 44 6.83 4.91 8.56
C HIS A 44 6.79 4.19 7.21
N SER A 45 6.50 4.92 6.12
CA SER A 45 6.44 4.33 4.79
C SER A 45 7.78 3.75 4.35
N LEU A 46 8.90 4.40 4.68
CA LEU A 46 10.24 3.86 4.43
C LEU A 46 10.48 2.59 5.24
N LEU A 47 10.18 2.62 6.54
CA LEU A 47 10.34 1.47 7.42
C LEU A 47 9.54 0.26 6.91
N ILE A 48 8.25 0.42 6.63
CA ILE A 48 7.39 -0.66 6.14
C ILE A 48 7.84 -1.16 4.77
N THR A 49 8.27 -0.27 3.87
CA THR A 49 8.83 -0.68 2.58
C THR A 49 10.08 -1.54 2.77
N LEU A 50 11.01 -1.13 3.64
CA LEU A 50 12.24 -1.87 3.90
C LEU A 50 11.97 -3.22 4.56
N LEU A 51 11.09 -3.27 5.56
CA LEU A 51 10.68 -4.53 6.22
C LEU A 51 9.99 -5.48 5.23
N ALA A 52 9.09 -4.96 4.38
CA ALA A 52 8.42 -5.74 3.36
C ALA A 52 9.40 -6.28 2.31
N LEU A 53 10.32 -5.44 1.80
CA LEU A 53 11.37 -5.88 0.87
C LEU A 53 12.28 -6.93 1.51
N HIS A 54 12.67 -6.74 2.77
CA HIS A 54 13.48 -7.70 3.51
C HIS A 54 12.76 -9.05 3.62
N LEU A 55 11.50 -9.07 4.06
CA LEU A 55 10.70 -10.29 4.15
C LEU A 55 10.53 -10.96 2.77
N LEU A 56 10.15 -10.21 1.73
CA LEU A 56 9.95 -10.74 0.38
C LEU A 56 11.26 -11.23 -0.27
N SER A 57 12.42 -10.77 0.23
CA SER A 57 13.73 -11.24 -0.23
C SER A 57 14.12 -12.61 0.36
N GLN A 58 13.41 -13.11 1.38
CA GLN A 58 13.74 -14.37 2.06
C GLN A 58 13.53 -15.59 1.15
N PRO A 59 14.38 -16.63 1.24
CA PRO A 59 14.33 -17.80 0.36
C PRO A 59 12.97 -18.51 0.34
N GLN A 60 12.27 -18.56 1.47
CA GLN A 60 10.95 -19.18 1.61
C GLN A 60 9.88 -18.64 0.64
N TRP A 61 10.06 -17.39 0.17
CA TRP A 61 9.17 -16.76 -0.82
C TRP A 61 9.75 -16.81 -2.23
N ARG A 62 11.06 -17.06 -2.38
CA ARG A 62 11.72 -17.23 -3.69
C ARG A 62 11.55 -18.64 -4.26
N SER A 63 11.51 -19.64 -3.39
CA SER A 63 11.27 -21.05 -3.75
C SER A 63 9.85 -21.31 -4.28
N LEU A 64 9.00 -20.27 -4.33
CA LEU A 64 7.67 -20.33 -4.92
C LEU A 64 7.67 -20.19 -6.44
N SER A 65 8.85 -20.02 -7.04
CA SER A 65 9.02 -20.13 -8.49
C SER A 65 8.75 -21.59 -8.89
N PRO A 66 7.74 -21.86 -9.73
CA PRO A 66 7.32 -23.23 -10.02
C PRO A 66 8.46 -24.05 -10.60
N SER A 67 8.72 -25.23 -10.04
CA SER A 67 9.45 -26.26 -10.76
C SER A 67 8.65 -26.58 -12.02
N PRO A 68 9.25 -26.52 -13.23
CA PRO A 68 8.55 -26.68 -14.51
C PRO A 68 7.99 -28.10 -14.76
N THR A 69 7.97 -28.98 -13.78
CA THR A 69 7.77 -30.43 -13.95
C THR A 69 6.32 -30.93 -13.84
N LEU A 70 5.32 -30.06 -13.61
CA LEU A 70 3.91 -30.47 -13.44
C LEU A 70 2.95 -29.99 -14.54
N SER A 71 3.45 -29.31 -15.58
CA SER A 71 2.63 -28.60 -16.56
C SER A 71 2.11 -29.42 -17.75
N THR A 72 2.18 -30.75 -17.73
CA THR A 72 1.77 -31.58 -18.89
C THR A 72 0.44 -32.32 -18.76
N SER A 73 -0.26 -32.31 -17.61
CA SER A 73 -1.45 -33.19 -17.45
C SER A 73 -2.76 -32.56 -16.96
N SER A 74 -2.87 -31.23 -16.82
CA SER A 74 -4.13 -30.60 -16.35
C SER A 74 -4.72 -29.56 -17.31
N LYS A 75 -4.40 -29.63 -18.60
CA LYS A 75 -5.31 -29.05 -19.60
C LYS A 75 -6.45 -30.05 -19.77
N ILE A 76 -7.66 -29.62 -19.42
CA ILE A 76 -8.96 -30.26 -19.71
C ILE A 76 -9.45 -31.21 -18.61
N ASN A 77 -10.20 -30.66 -17.66
CA ASN A 77 -11.50 -31.19 -17.23
C ASN A 77 -12.27 -30.09 -16.49
N LEU A 78 -12.75 -29.10 -17.26
CA LEU A 78 -13.70 -28.07 -16.80
C LEU A 78 -15.15 -28.60 -16.69
N GLY A 79 -15.35 -29.92 -16.79
CA GLY A 79 -16.64 -30.59 -16.67
C GLY A 79 -16.62 -31.63 -15.55
N GLY A 80 -16.86 -31.21 -14.32
CA GLY A 80 -17.00 -32.13 -13.19
C GLY A 80 -17.23 -31.37 -11.89
N HIS A 81 -18.39 -31.59 -11.28
CA HIS A 81 -18.91 -30.84 -10.13
C HIS A 81 -17.96 -30.69 -8.95
N GLY A 82 -17.71 -29.44 -8.52
CA GLY A 82 -17.12 -29.15 -7.21
C GLY A 82 -16.39 -27.81 -7.10
N SER A 83 -17.08 -26.69 -7.31
CA SER A 83 -16.54 -25.31 -7.31
C SER A 83 -15.62 -25.01 -8.51
N GLY A 84 -16.04 -24.09 -9.40
CA GLY A 84 -15.30 -23.74 -10.62
C GLY A 84 -14.02 -22.91 -10.40
N TYR A 85 -13.32 -23.10 -9.28
CA TYR A 85 -12.07 -22.42 -8.93
C TYR A 85 -10.91 -23.41 -8.86
N PRO A 86 -9.68 -22.99 -9.20
CA PRO A 86 -8.51 -23.83 -9.05
C PRO A 86 -8.25 -24.20 -7.58
N ASP A 87 -7.62 -25.36 -7.37
CA ASP A 87 -7.16 -25.76 -6.04
C ASP A 87 -5.94 -24.92 -5.63
N ASP A 88 -6.14 -24.05 -4.64
CA ASP A 88 -5.12 -23.15 -4.08
C ASP A 88 -4.57 -23.65 -2.73
N THR A 89 -4.92 -24.86 -2.28
CA THR A 89 -4.47 -25.39 -0.98
C THR A 89 -2.95 -25.45 -0.86
N LEU A 90 -2.28 -25.84 -1.96
CA LEU A 90 -0.83 -25.92 -2.06
C LEU A 90 -0.18 -24.63 -2.56
N ASN A 91 -0.96 -23.59 -2.90
CA ASN A 91 -0.43 -22.35 -3.45
C ASN A 91 0.13 -21.47 -2.33
N PRO A 92 1.46 -21.35 -2.20
CA PRO A 92 2.09 -20.66 -1.07
C PRO A 92 1.86 -19.15 -1.09
N THR A 93 1.51 -18.58 -2.25
CA THR A 93 1.07 -17.18 -2.38
C THR A 93 -0.23 -16.93 -1.61
N ILE A 94 -1.09 -17.95 -1.51
CA ILE A 94 -2.40 -17.89 -0.84
C ILE A 94 -2.37 -18.53 0.54
N SER A 95 -1.76 -19.69 0.71
CA SER A 95 -1.72 -20.41 1.99
C SER A 95 -0.56 -19.98 2.90
N GLY A 96 0.40 -19.21 2.37
CA GLY A 96 1.59 -18.77 3.09
C GLY A 96 1.27 -17.95 4.33
N ARG A 97 1.88 -18.35 5.45
CA ARG A 97 1.83 -17.68 6.76
C ARG A 97 3.22 -17.18 7.15
N SER A 98 3.28 -16.09 7.90
CA SER A 98 4.55 -15.59 8.43
C SER A 98 4.31 -14.71 9.65
N GLU A 99 4.89 -15.09 10.79
CA GLU A 99 4.84 -14.26 11.99
C GLU A 99 5.47 -12.88 11.77
N TYR A 100 6.57 -12.82 10.99
CA TYR A 100 7.21 -11.55 10.65
C TYR A 100 6.32 -10.70 9.73
N GLY A 101 5.66 -11.31 8.73
CA GLY A 101 4.66 -10.61 7.91
C GLY A 101 3.47 -10.12 8.74
N ASN A 102 2.98 -10.94 9.67
CA ASN A 102 1.93 -10.58 10.61
C ASN A 102 2.34 -9.37 11.46
N ALA A 103 3.57 -9.32 11.97
CA ALA A 103 4.10 -8.17 12.68
C ALA A 103 4.15 -6.89 11.81
N ILE A 104 4.59 -6.98 10.55
CA ILE A 104 4.60 -5.83 9.62
C ILE A 104 3.17 -5.31 9.40
N THR A 105 2.20 -6.19 9.15
CA THR A 105 0.80 -5.78 8.96
C THR A 105 0.18 -5.18 10.23
N ALA A 106 0.60 -5.64 11.40
CA ALA A 106 0.17 -5.10 12.69
C ALA A 106 0.72 -3.68 12.92
N ILE A 107 1.98 -3.43 12.56
CA ILE A 107 2.59 -2.09 12.61
C ILE A 107 1.85 -1.15 11.63
N GLU A 108 1.57 -1.60 10.41
CA GLU A 108 0.79 -0.81 9.45
C GLU A 108 -0.62 -0.48 9.98
N ALA A 109 -1.32 -1.45 10.57
CA ALA A 109 -2.64 -1.25 11.14
C ALA A 109 -2.62 -0.20 12.27
N GLY A 110 -1.66 -0.31 13.19
CA GLY A 110 -1.48 0.64 14.29
C GLY A 110 -1.19 2.05 13.78
N TYR A 111 -0.31 2.19 12.79
CA TYR A 111 -0.03 3.46 12.11
C TYR A 111 -1.29 4.06 11.48
N LEU A 112 -2.04 3.30 10.68
CA LEU A 112 -3.21 3.83 9.96
C LEU A 112 -4.28 4.35 10.92
N LEU A 113 -4.50 3.66 12.04
CA LEU A 113 -5.39 4.13 13.10
C LEU A 113 -4.94 5.48 13.65
N GLN A 114 -3.68 5.57 14.08
CA GLN A 114 -3.14 6.78 14.70
C GLN A 114 -3.05 7.95 13.71
N ASP A 115 -2.66 7.70 12.46
CA ASP A 115 -2.61 8.72 11.42
C ASP A 115 -4.02 9.24 11.08
N THR A 116 -5.03 8.35 11.09
CA THR A 116 -6.44 8.76 10.94
C THR A 116 -6.85 9.72 12.06
N PHE A 117 -6.57 9.38 13.33
CA PHE A 117 -6.87 10.26 14.46
C PHE A 117 -6.10 11.59 14.37
N ALA A 118 -4.82 11.57 13.96
CA ALA A 118 -4.03 12.78 13.78
C ALA A 118 -4.60 13.70 12.68
N LEU A 119 -5.08 13.13 11.58
CA LEU A 119 -5.74 13.89 10.51
C LEU A 119 -7.08 14.49 10.95
N LEU A 120 -7.88 13.74 11.72
CA LEU A 120 -9.13 14.24 12.30
C LEU A 120 -8.88 15.38 13.30
N TYR A 121 -7.87 15.22 14.16
CA TYR A 121 -7.46 16.26 15.10
C TYR A 121 -6.97 17.52 14.38
N LEU A 122 -6.14 17.37 13.33
CA LEU A 122 -5.71 18.49 12.48
C LEU A 122 -6.90 19.20 11.82
N ALA A 123 -7.91 18.45 11.36
CA ALA A 123 -9.10 19.03 10.75
C ALA A 123 -9.91 19.84 11.78
N ARG A 124 -10.06 19.32 13.00
CA ARG A 124 -10.70 20.04 14.11
C ARG A 124 -9.98 21.35 14.43
N LEU A 125 -8.65 21.33 14.61
CA LEU A 125 -7.86 22.54 14.89
C LEU A 125 -7.99 23.60 13.78
N LYS A 126 -8.11 23.20 12.51
CA LYS A 126 -8.35 24.16 11.41
C LYS A 126 -9.74 24.78 11.48
N GLY A 127 -10.75 23.98 11.84
CA GLY A 127 -12.14 24.44 12.01
C GLY A 127 -12.28 25.47 13.13
N GLU A 128 -11.66 25.23 14.27
CA GLU A 128 -11.65 26.16 15.42
C GLU A 128 -10.99 27.51 15.08
N ASN A 129 -10.00 27.51 14.18
CA ASN A 129 -9.32 28.74 13.70
C ASN A 129 -10.07 29.48 12.57
N GLY A 130 -11.32 29.14 12.28
CA GLY A 130 -12.11 29.77 11.20
C GLY A 130 -11.63 29.41 9.78
N VAL A 131 -10.58 28.60 9.63
CA VAL A 131 -10.08 28.13 8.34
C VAL A 131 -10.87 26.90 7.92
N ARG A 132 -12.03 27.12 7.30
CA ARG A 132 -12.83 26.05 6.71
C ARG A 132 -12.04 25.39 5.57
N ARG A 133 -11.53 24.18 5.81
CA ARG A 133 -11.05 23.30 4.73
C ARG A 133 -11.60 21.91 4.89
N ASN A 134 -12.02 21.36 3.76
CA ASN A 134 -12.47 20.00 3.64
C ASN A 134 -11.32 19.05 3.98
N LEU A 135 -11.55 18.21 4.99
CA LEU A 135 -10.81 16.98 5.18
C LEU A 135 -10.75 16.26 3.83
N ASP A 136 -9.57 15.76 3.45
CA ASP A 136 -9.45 15.00 2.21
C ASP A 136 -10.21 13.69 2.37
N LYS A 137 -11.47 13.68 1.92
CA LYS A 137 -12.39 12.56 2.06
C LYS A 137 -11.77 11.30 1.46
N THR A 138 -11.06 11.42 0.36
CA THR A 138 -10.38 10.32 -0.32
C THR A 138 -9.34 9.68 0.59
N LEU A 139 -8.50 10.50 1.24
CA LEU A 139 -7.47 10.03 2.15
C LEU A 139 -8.08 9.32 3.36
N VAL A 140 -9.13 9.89 3.95
CA VAL A 140 -9.78 9.31 5.13
C VAL A 140 -10.52 8.03 4.78
N THR A 141 -11.26 8.00 3.67
CA THR A 141 -11.87 6.76 3.17
C THR A 141 -10.80 5.70 2.92
N HIS A 142 -9.67 6.05 2.30
CA HIS A 142 -8.56 5.11 2.10
C HIS A 142 -8.05 4.54 3.43
N HIS A 143 -7.78 5.40 4.41
CA HIS A 143 -7.28 4.96 5.72
C HIS A 143 -8.28 4.09 6.46
N ILE A 144 -9.57 4.45 6.46
CA ILE A 144 -10.61 3.65 7.11
C ILE A 144 -10.72 2.29 6.42
N THR A 145 -10.81 2.26 5.08
CA THR A 145 -10.95 1.01 4.34
C THR A 145 -9.76 0.08 4.55
N VAL A 146 -8.52 0.58 4.40
CA VAL A 146 -7.31 -0.24 4.59
C VAL A 146 -7.12 -0.60 6.06
N GLY A 147 -7.33 0.34 6.97
CA GLY A 147 -7.24 0.11 8.42
C GLY A 147 -8.22 -0.96 8.89
N THR A 148 -9.48 -0.89 8.47
CA THR A 148 -10.47 -1.93 8.77
C THR A 148 -10.07 -3.28 8.19
N ALA A 149 -9.59 -3.34 6.93
CA ALA A 149 -9.13 -4.58 6.34
C ALA A 149 -7.96 -5.22 7.12
N LEU A 150 -6.99 -4.42 7.55
CA LEU A 150 -5.86 -4.90 8.35
C LEU A 150 -6.26 -5.29 9.78
N LEU A 151 -7.22 -4.60 10.39
CA LEU A 151 -7.75 -5.00 11.71
C LEU A 151 -8.53 -6.31 11.65
N ILE A 152 -9.32 -6.51 10.59
CA ILE A 152 -9.94 -7.81 10.31
C ILE A 152 -8.86 -8.87 10.17
N LEU A 153 -7.79 -8.61 9.41
CA LEU A 153 -6.64 -9.53 9.34
C LEU A 153 -6.03 -9.80 10.71
N GLN A 154 -5.83 -8.80 11.57
CA GLN A 154 -5.31 -9.00 12.93
C GLN A 154 -6.23 -9.89 13.78
N TYR A 155 -7.55 -9.79 13.59
CA TYR A 155 -8.50 -10.70 14.21
C TYR A 155 -8.31 -12.14 13.69
N TYR A 156 -8.18 -12.35 12.38
CA TYR A 156 -7.87 -13.67 11.82
C TYR A 156 -6.54 -14.24 12.33
N ILE A 157 -5.50 -13.41 12.46
CA ILE A 157 -4.20 -13.79 13.04
C ILE A 157 -4.39 -14.23 14.50
N ALA A 158 -5.15 -13.48 15.31
CA ALA A 158 -5.42 -13.85 16.70
C ALA A 158 -6.14 -15.20 16.84
N CYS A 159 -6.94 -15.57 15.82
CA CYS A 159 -7.59 -16.86 15.73
C CYS A 159 -6.75 -17.96 15.05
N ASN A 160 -5.49 -17.70 14.64
CA ASN A 160 -4.64 -18.60 13.84
C ASN A 160 -5.25 -19.02 12.50
N ARG A 161 -6.01 -18.14 11.86
CA ARG A 161 -6.72 -18.38 10.60
C ARG A 161 -6.23 -17.49 9.46
N GLU A 162 -5.08 -16.85 9.62
CA GLU A 162 -4.52 -15.98 8.59
C GLU A 162 -3.99 -16.78 7.40
N ALA A 163 -4.13 -16.18 6.22
CA ALA A 163 -3.65 -16.68 4.95
C ALA A 163 -3.35 -15.48 4.03
N GLY A 164 -2.58 -15.70 2.98
CA GLY A 164 -2.29 -14.68 1.96
C GLY A 164 -1.34 -13.59 2.45
N VAL A 165 -0.54 -13.86 3.48
CA VAL A 165 0.38 -12.87 4.08
C VAL A 165 1.37 -12.35 3.03
N TYR A 166 1.83 -13.20 2.11
CA TYR A 166 2.68 -12.79 1.00
C TYR A 166 2.05 -11.69 0.13
N ILE A 167 0.80 -11.89 -0.30
CA ILE A 167 0.06 -10.90 -1.11
C ILE A 167 -0.11 -9.60 -0.33
N ILE A 168 -0.47 -9.69 0.96
CA ILE A 168 -0.71 -8.51 1.79
C ILE A 168 0.59 -7.71 1.96
N VAL A 169 1.72 -8.38 2.24
CA VAL A 169 3.03 -7.74 2.33
C VAL A 169 3.47 -7.13 0.99
N GLN A 170 3.19 -7.79 -0.14
CA GLN A 170 3.40 -7.17 -1.45
C GLN A 170 2.61 -5.88 -1.57
N PHE A 171 1.31 -5.86 -1.22
CA PHE A 171 0.52 -4.63 -1.23
C PHE A 171 1.08 -3.51 -0.33
N LEU A 172 1.77 -3.84 0.77
CA LEU A 172 2.44 -2.84 1.60
C LEU A 172 3.59 -2.13 0.87
N LEU A 173 4.17 -2.71 -0.19
CA LEU A 173 5.15 -2.02 -1.05
C LEU A 173 4.56 -0.80 -1.77
N MET A 174 3.23 -0.67 -1.81
CA MET A 174 2.58 0.57 -2.27
C MET A 174 3.02 1.80 -1.46
N ASN A 175 3.46 1.62 -0.22
CA ASN A 175 4.01 2.69 0.65
C ASN A 175 5.32 3.28 0.12
N SER A 176 6.05 2.58 -0.77
CA SER A 176 7.30 3.09 -1.36
C SER A 176 7.12 4.39 -2.17
N SER A 177 5.90 4.67 -2.63
CA SER A 177 5.56 5.91 -3.34
C SER A 177 5.37 7.13 -2.41
N THR A 178 5.10 6.91 -1.12
CA THR A 178 4.75 7.96 -0.14
C THR A 178 5.91 8.94 0.15
N PRO A 179 7.16 8.50 0.35
CA PRO A 179 8.28 9.43 0.56
C PRO A 179 8.45 10.41 -0.59
N ILE A 180 8.30 9.93 -1.83
CA ILE A 180 8.42 10.77 -3.03
C ILE A 180 7.22 11.72 -3.14
N LEU A 181 6.00 11.25 -2.79
CA LEU A 181 4.82 12.12 -2.69
C LEU A 181 5.03 13.26 -1.69
N ASN A 182 5.56 12.96 -0.50
CA ASN A 182 5.77 13.95 0.55
C ASN A 182 6.90 14.92 0.19
N LEU A 183 7.97 14.44 -0.45
CA LEU A 183 9.03 15.30 -1.02
C LEU A 183 8.48 16.22 -2.11
N ARG A 184 7.65 15.69 -3.02
CA ARG A 184 6.96 16.46 -4.06
C ARG A 184 6.08 17.54 -3.45
N TRP A 185 5.30 17.20 -2.43
CA TRP A 185 4.49 18.17 -1.69
C TRP A 185 5.37 19.26 -1.06
N TYR A 186 6.47 18.89 -0.41
CA TYR A 186 7.37 19.84 0.24
C TYR A 186 7.98 20.81 -0.78
N LEU A 187 8.59 20.30 -1.84
CA LEU A 187 9.23 21.13 -2.88
C LEU A 187 8.23 22.07 -3.54
N ARG A 188 7.00 21.60 -3.79
CA ARG A 188 5.94 22.42 -4.40
C ARG A 188 5.34 23.46 -3.47
N ASN A 189 5.48 23.35 -2.15
CA ASN A 189 4.89 24.33 -1.22
C ASN A 189 5.93 25.27 -0.61
N PHE A 190 7.18 24.82 -0.44
CA PHE A 190 8.21 25.58 0.27
C PHE A 190 9.45 25.91 -0.57
N ALA A 191 9.64 25.26 -1.73
CA ALA A 191 10.82 25.45 -2.58
C ALA A 191 10.44 25.65 -4.06
N ARG A 192 9.34 26.36 -4.33
CA ARG A 192 8.81 26.58 -5.70
C ARG A 192 9.81 27.21 -6.65
N GLN A 193 10.73 28.03 -6.13
CA GLN A 193 11.82 28.64 -6.88
C GLN A 193 12.77 27.61 -7.51
N LYS A 194 12.90 26.41 -6.94
CA LYS A 194 13.75 25.32 -7.46
C LYS A 194 13.03 24.54 -8.58
N ARG A 195 12.71 25.20 -9.71
CA ARG A 195 11.93 24.63 -10.83
C ARG A 195 12.46 23.28 -11.32
N LYS A 196 13.79 23.13 -11.46
CA LYS A 196 14.42 21.86 -11.88
C LYS A 196 14.15 20.73 -10.90
N ALA A 197 14.31 20.98 -9.59
CA ALA A 197 14.03 19.98 -8.55
C ALA A 197 12.55 19.58 -8.51
N VAL A 198 11.64 20.54 -8.70
CA VAL A 198 10.19 20.27 -8.79
C VAL A 198 9.86 19.38 -9.99
N ARG A 199 10.44 19.64 -11.16
CA ARG A 199 10.24 18.79 -12.34
C ARG A 199 10.80 17.37 -12.15
N LEU A 200 11.99 17.27 -11.54
CA LEU A 200 12.62 15.98 -11.28
C LEU A 200 11.79 15.14 -10.31
N VAL A 201 11.34 15.72 -9.19
CA VAL A 201 10.50 14.98 -8.23
C VAL A 201 9.13 14.63 -8.81
N ASP A 202 8.60 15.45 -9.72
CA ASP A 202 7.36 15.15 -10.44
C ASP A 202 7.50 13.92 -11.33
N GLY A 203 8.59 13.84 -12.12
CA GLY A 203 8.90 12.67 -12.94
C GLY A 203 9.18 11.43 -12.08
N ALA A 204 9.99 11.58 -11.03
CA ALA A 204 10.27 10.48 -10.10
C ALA A 204 8.98 9.95 -9.43
N PHE A 205 8.04 10.84 -9.08
CA PHE A 205 6.77 10.43 -8.49
C PHE A 205 5.89 9.66 -9.49
N VAL A 206 5.84 10.06 -10.76
CA VAL A 206 5.12 9.33 -11.82
C VAL A 206 5.63 7.88 -11.92
N VAL A 207 6.95 7.71 -11.97
CA VAL A 207 7.59 6.39 -12.08
C VAL A 207 7.34 5.57 -10.83
N ALA A 208 7.61 6.13 -9.64
CA ALA A 208 7.42 5.43 -8.38
C ALA A 208 5.96 5.03 -8.15
N PHE A 209 5.01 5.90 -8.51
CA PHE A 209 3.58 5.58 -8.43
C PHE A 209 3.23 4.42 -9.37
N PHE A 210 3.69 4.45 -10.62
CA PHE A 210 3.46 3.34 -11.56
C PHE A 210 3.99 2.02 -11.02
N VAL A 211 5.26 1.99 -10.63
CA VAL A 211 5.92 0.76 -10.13
C VAL A 211 5.22 0.24 -8.89
N ALA A 212 5.01 1.11 -7.89
CA ALA A 212 4.48 0.71 -6.60
C ALA A 212 2.98 0.38 -6.62
N ARG A 213 2.18 1.01 -7.49
CA ARG A 213 0.70 0.93 -7.42
C ARG A 213 0.04 0.24 -8.62
N VAL A 214 0.66 0.27 -9.80
CA VAL A 214 0.11 -0.32 -11.03
C VAL A 214 0.84 -1.62 -11.37
N TRP A 215 2.15 -1.54 -11.59
CA TRP A 215 2.96 -2.71 -11.94
C TRP A 215 2.95 -3.78 -10.85
N LEU A 216 3.00 -3.37 -9.58
CA LEU A 216 2.92 -4.29 -8.44
C LEU A 216 1.66 -5.17 -8.46
N VAL A 217 0.49 -4.62 -8.83
CA VAL A 217 -0.76 -5.40 -8.91
C VAL A 217 -0.67 -6.45 -10.01
N TRP A 218 -0.12 -6.06 -11.16
CA TRP A 218 0.15 -6.99 -12.26
C TRP A 218 1.14 -8.08 -11.85
N LYS A 219 2.21 -7.72 -11.13
CA LYS A 219 3.21 -8.65 -10.60
C LYS A 219 2.58 -9.67 -9.64
N ILE A 220 1.74 -9.24 -8.70
CA ILE A 220 1.03 -10.14 -7.77
C ILE A 220 0.18 -11.16 -8.55
N LEU A 221 -0.53 -10.71 -9.59
CA LEU A 221 -1.32 -11.59 -10.45
C LEU A 221 -0.44 -12.53 -11.28
N ALA A 222 0.73 -12.07 -11.74
CA ALA A 222 1.70 -12.89 -12.46
C ALA A 222 2.30 -13.97 -11.55
N ASP A 223 2.68 -13.63 -10.31
CA ASP A 223 3.19 -14.57 -9.31
C ASP A 223 2.14 -15.65 -9.00
N TYR A 224 0.87 -15.25 -8.82
CA TYR A 224 -0.24 -16.19 -8.64
C TYR A 224 -0.50 -17.05 -9.89
N GLY A 225 -0.47 -16.44 -11.07
CA GLY A 225 -0.67 -17.14 -12.34
C GLY A 225 0.43 -18.15 -12.64
N ALA A 226 1.68 -17.83 -12.31
CA ALA A 226 2.83 -18.70 -12.53
C ALA A 226 2.64 -20.07 -11.86
N PHE A 227 2.07 -20.12 -10.66
CA PHE A 227 1.76 -21.38 -9.97
C PHE A 227 0.83 -22.29 -10.79
N HIS A 228 -0.13 -21.70 -11.51
CA HIS A 228 -1.11 -22.40 -12.34
C HIS A 228 -0.70 -22.51 -13.83
N GLY A 229 0.49 -22.01 -14.20
CA GLY A 229 0.90 -21.92 -15.60
C GLY A 229 0.08 -20.91 -16.43
N TRP A 230 -0.47 -19.90 -15.77
CA TRP A 230 -1.30 -18.85 -16.35
C TRP A 230 -0.57 -17.52 -16.46
N SER A 231 -0.96 -16.72 -17.45
CA SER A 231 -0.65 -15.29 -17.49
C SER A 231 -1.37 -14.53 -16.36
N ALA A 232 -0.90 -13.32 -16.04
CA ALA A 232 -1.56 -12.44 -15.06
C ALA A 232 -3.03 -12.14 -15.41
N TRP A 233 -3.36 -12.07 -16.71
CA TRP A 233 -4.73 -11.86 -17.16
C TRP A 233 -5.62 -13.08 -16.94
N GLU A 234 -5.13 -14.27 -17.25
CA GLU A 234 -5.84 -15.53 -17.00
C GLU A 234 -6.04 -15.77 -15.50
N ALA A 235 -5.01 -15.50 -14.68
CA ALA A 235 -5.10 -15.47 -13.23
C ALA A 235 -6.24 -14.58 -12.73
N TYR A 236 -6.33 -13.35 -13.25
CA TYR A 236 -7.42 -12.44 -12.91
C TYR A 236 -8.78 -12.95 -13.39
N ARG A 237 -8.87 -13.43 -14.63
CA ARG A 237 -10.15 -13.78 -15.27
C ARG A 237 -10.74 -15.07 -14.74
N TYR A 238 -9.90 -16.08 -14.50
CA TYR A 238 -10.32 -17.45 -14.19
C TYR A 238 -9.93 -17.90 -12.79
N GLY A 239 -8.77 -17.47 -12.28
CA GLY A 239 -8.29 -17.90 -10.97
C GLY A 239 -8.95 -17.20 -9.79
N LEU A 240 -9.12 -15.88 -9.86
CA LEU A 240 -9.65 -15.12 -8.72
C LEU A 240 -11.15 -15.35 -8.48
N ARG A 241 -11.48 -15.57 -7.20
CA ARG A 241 -12.84 -15.49 -6.67
C ARG A 241 -13.47 -14.12 -6.95
N VAL A 242 -14.79 -14.09 -7.14
CA VAL A 242 -15.53 -12.86 -7.50
C VAL A 242 -15.18 -11.67 -6.58
N PRO A 243 -15.16 -11.79 -5.24
CA PRO A 243 -14.81 -10.66 -4.37
C PRO A 243 -13.38 -10.14 -4.62
N CYS A 244 -12.41 -11.04 -4.79
CA CYS A 244 -11.02 -10.68 -5.08
C CYS A 244 -10.89 -10.02 -6.46
N LYS A 245 -11.65 -10.49 -7.46
CA LYS A 245 -11.68 -9.93 -8.81
C LYS A 245 -12.22 -8.51 -8.84
N LEU A 246 -13.30 -8.26 -8.09
CA LEU A 246 -13.88 -6.93 -7.93
C LEU A 246 -12.91 -6.00 -7.19
N GLY A 247 -12.33 -6.44 -6.07
CA GLY A 247 -11.37 -5.66 -5.30
C GLY A 247 -10.10 -5.31 -6.09
N THR A 248 -9.47 -6.31 -6.72
CA THR A 248 -8.27 -6.12 -7.55
C THR A 248 -8.57 -5.25 -8.77
N GLY A 249 -9.71 -5.46 -9.44
CA GLY A 249 -10.12 -4.66 -10.59
C GLY A 249 -10.35 -3.19 -10.22
N ALA A 250 -11.08 -2.92 -9.13
CA ALA A 250 -11.31 -1.57 -8.63
C ALA A 250 -10.00 -0.88 -8.22
N LEU A 251 -9.13 -1.58 -7.51
CA LEU A 251 -7.81 -1.08 -7.08
C LEU A 251 -6.92 -0.73 -8.28
N PHE A 252 -6.82 -1.65 -9.26
CA PHE A 252 -6.04 -1.43 -10.47
C PHE A 252 -6.58 -0.26 -11.28
N GLY A 253 -7.89 -0.21 -11.51
CA GLY A 253 -8.56 0.87 -12.23
C GLY A 253 -8.36 2.23 -11.58
N ALA A 254 -8.53 2.33 -10.25
CA ALA A 254 -8.29 3.56 -9.51
C ALA A 254 -6.83 4.02 -9.59
N ASN A 255 -5.87 3.10 -9.45
CA ASN A 255 -4.44 3.42 -9.57
C ASN A 255 -4.06 3.86 -10.98
N VAL A 256 -4.55 3.19 -12.03
CA VAL A 256 -4.30 3.60 -13.43
C VAL A 256 -4.93 4.95 -13.72
N GLY A 257 -6.15 5.20 -13.25
CA GLY A 257 -6.83 6.48 -13.38
C GLY A 257 -6.04 7.62 -12.72
N TRP A 258 -5.63 7.46 -11.46
CA TRP A 258 -4.79 8.44 -10.78
C TRP A 258 -3.44 8.65 -11.43
N TRP A 259 -2.79 7.57 -11.87
CA TRP A 259 -1.52 7.66 -12.58
C TRP A 259 -1.65 8.44 -13.89
N THR A 260 -2.71 8.20 -14.67
CA THR A 260 -2.99 8.92 -15.91
C THR A 260 -3.17 10.41 -15.65
N VAL A 261 -4.00 10.78 -14.66
CA VAL A 261 -4.19 12.18 -14.25
C VAL A 261 -2.86 12.81 -13.79
N LEU A 262 -2.02 12.07 -13.08
CA LEU A 262 -0.71 12.54 -12.65
C LEU A 262 0.20 12.83 -13.86
N VAL A 263 0.29 11.91 -14.83
CA VAL A 263 1.07 12.05 -16.06
C VAL A 263 0.61 13.29 -16.85
N MET A 264 -0.70 13.43 -17.07
CA MET A 264 -1.26 14.58 -17.78
C MET A 264 -0.92 15.91 -17.09
N ASN A 265 -0.98 15.96 -15.75
CA ASN A 265 -0.62 17.14 -14.98
C ASN A 265 0.88 17.50 -15.08
N VAL A 266 1.77 16.51 -15.17
CA VAL A 266 3.21 16.74 -15.32
C VAL A 266 3.55 17.19 -16.75
N ILE A 267 2.96 16.53 -17.76
CA ILE A 267 3.17 16.89 -19.18
C ILE A 267 2.60 18.28 -19.49
N GLY A 268 1.37 18.56 -19.06
CA GLY A 268 0.70 19.85 -19.31
C GLY A 268 1.52 21.04 -18.78
N ARG A 269 2.07 20.92 -17.56
CA ARG A 269 2.94 21.97 -16.99
C ARG A 269 4.26 22.13 -17.73
N THR A 270 4.79 21.05 -18.29
CA THR A 270 6.02 21.12 -19.10
C THR A 270 5.78 21.90 -20.38
N ARG A 271 4.63 21.68 -21.06
CA ARG A 271 4.27 22.42 -22.28
C ARG A 271 4.10 23.93 -22.03
N PHE A 272 3.40 24.32 -20.96
CA PHE A 272 3.23 25.75 -20.62
C PHE A 272 4.54 26.47 -20.25
N THR A 273 5.57 25.75 -19.82
CA THR A 273 6.87 26.37 -19.49
C THR A 273 7.84 26.43 -20.66
N LEU A 274 7.56 25.74 -21.77
CA LEU A 274 8.36 25.77 -22.99
C LEU A 274 7.76 26.70 -24.06
N GLY A 275 6.44 26.92 -24.05
CA GLY A 275 5.76 27.84 -24.99
C GLY A 275 5.68 29.30 -24.55
N GLY A 276 6.41 29.69 -23.51
CA GLY A 276 6.46 31.06 -22.98
C GLY A 276 7.87 31.66 -22.96
N GLN A 277 8.74 31.18 -23.86
CA GLN A 277 10.04 31.78 -24.17
C GLN A 277 9.99 32.38 -25.56
#